data_AF-A0A0Q7SMH1-F1
#
_entry.id   AF-A0A0Q7SMH1-F1
#
_cell.length_a   1.000
_cell.length_b   1.000
_cell.length_c   1.000
_cell.angle_alpha   90.00
_cell.angle_beta   90.00
_cell.angle_gamma   90.00
#
_symmetry.space_group_name_H-M   'P 1'
#
loop_
_entity.id
_entity.type
_entity.pdbx_description
1 polymer ?
#
loop_
_entity_poly.entity_id
_entity_poly.type
_entity_poly.pdbx_seq_one_letter_code
_entity_poly.pdbx_strand_id
1 'polypeptide(L)'
;MAMRARLLLTLLSAGLVATAGAATQQDLARVEADLRRVAAPWCGRLAELDAQGRRHCTVPFESFGSAGAGNAFAFLGKANITDELLATLSVDELAAVMGHELAHLVLGHGLFRMRQRLAAVPGAPDNQFLPLFEQSSVEPHSQTPADPRAQELDADTLGLVFAGMAGHDVRHGAALWRTAARRVSGWAAHGSATHPDTVRRLANATAVADAFCRAAAASRPPWPAAERLLPAYELSRDEARQQLDRAALARACGRALPRKTAS
;
A
#
# COMPACT_ATOMS: atom_id res chain seq x y z
N MET A 1 35.56 3.17 -61.74
CA MET A 1 36.28 2.71 -60.53
C MET A 1 35.38 2.88 -59.33
N ALA A 2 34.92 1.78 -58.73
CA ALA A 2 34.01 1.79 -57.59
C ALA A 2 34.75 2.18 -56.30
N MET A 3 34.25 3.19 -55.57
CA MET A 3 34.80 3.59 -54.29
C MET A 3 33.82 3.19 -53.18
N ARG A 4 34.21 2.18 -52.41
CA ARG A 4 33.49 1.66 -51.24
C ARG A 4 33.60 2.67 -50.09
N ALA A 5 32.49 3.21 -49.62
CA ALA A 5 32.39 3.86 -48.31
C ALA A 5 31.75 2.89 -47.32
N ARG A 6 32.55 2.33 -46.41
CA ARG A 6 32.04 1.57 -45.24
C ARG A 6 31.69 2.59 -44.16
N LEU A 7 30.40 2.80 -43.93
CA LEU A 7 29.88 3.51 -42.76
C LEU A 7 30.00 2.56 -41.56
N LEU A 8 30.89 2.86 -40.61
CA LEU A 8 30.87 2.23 -39.29
C LEU A 8 29.81 2.94 -38.44
N LEU A 9 28.70 2.26 -38.20
CA LEU A 9 27.68 2.69 -37.24
C LEU A 9 28.11 2.20 -35.85
N THR A 10 28.75 3.06 -35.06
CA THR A 10 28.92 2.82 -33.63
C THR A 10 27.59 3.03 -32.93
N LEU A 11 26.90 1.93 -32.63
CA LEU A 11 25.78 1.91 -31.70
C LEU A 11 26.30 2.27 -30.30
N LEU A 12 25.98 3.49 -29.82
CA LEU A 12 26.04 3.78 -28.40
C LEU A 12 24.90 3.02 -27.72
N SER A 13 25.23 1.85 -27.16
CA SER A 13 24.39 1.18 -26.19
C SER A 13 24.37 2.03 -24.92
N ALA A 14 23.39 2.92 -24.78
CA ALA A 14 23.04 3.49 -23.49
C ALA A 14 22.47 2.36 -22.63
N GLY A 15 23.35 1.64 -21.92
CA GLY A 15 22.93 0.72 -20.88
C GLY A 15 22.20 1.52 -19.81
N LEU A 16 20.89 1.33 -19.67
CA LEU A 16 20.21 1.66 -18.43
C LEU A 16 20.91 0.85 -17.33
N VAL A 17 21.66 1.53 -16.48
CA VAL A 17 22.02 0.97 -15.19
C VAL A 17 20.71 0.91 -14.40
N ALA A 18 19.99 -0.21 -14.54
CA ALA A 18 18.95 -0.56 -13.60
C ALA A 18 19.61 -0.56 -12.22
N THR A 19 19.27 0.39 -11.37
CA THR A 19 19.77 0.42 -10.00
C THR A 19 19.30 -0.88 -9.35
N ALA A 20 20.24 -1.75 -8.99
CA ALA A 20 19.94 -3.01 -8.32
C ALA A 20 19.02 -2.73 -7.12
N GLY A 21 17.74 -3.10 -7.21
CA GLY A 21 16.74 -2.87 -6.17
C GLY A 21 15.53 -2.00 -6.54
N ALA A 22 15.41 -1.46 -7.76
CA ALA A 22 14.18 -0.80 -8.21
C ALA A 22 13.08 -1.81 -8.56
N ALA A 23 11.85 -1.57 -8.10
CA ALA A 23 10.69 -2.39 -8.40
C ALA A 23 10.27 -2.29 -9.88
N THR A 24 9.82 -3.41 -10.41
CA THR A 24 9.36 -3.56 -11.79
C THR A 24 7.84 -3.64 -11.88
N GLN A 25 7.28 -3.57 -13.08
CA GLN A 25 5.85 -3.87 -13.31
C GLN A 25 5.47 -5.29 -12.90
N GLN A 26 6.41 -6.23 -12.97
CA GLN A 26 6.20 -7.58 -12.50
C GLN A 26 6.15 -7.64 -10.96
N ASP A 27 6.95 -6.82 -10.27
CA ASP A 27 6.86 -6.66 -8.82
C ASP A 27 5.53 -6.05 -8.42
N LEU A 28 5.07 -5.00 -9.13
CA LEU A 28 3.77 -4.37 -8.90
C LEU A 28 2.64 -5.40 -8.95
N ALA A 29 2.56 -6.19 -10.02
CA ALA A 29 1.52 -7.21 -10.19
C ALA A 29 1.58 -8.31 -9.12
N ARG A 30 2.79 -8.72 -8.70
CA ARG A 30 2.96 -9.70 -7.62
C ARG A 30 2.48 -9.15 -6.28
N VAL A 31 2.94 -7.95 -5.92
CA VAL A 31 2.58 -7.27 -4.66
C VAL A 31 1.07 -6.99 -4.63
N GLU A 32 0.47 -6.59 -5.74
CA GLU A 32 -0.98 -6.42 -5.88
C GLU A 32 -1.74 -7.71 -5.54
N ALA A 33 -1.34 -8.83 -6.16
CA ALA A 33 -1.97 -10.12 -5.90
C ALA A 33 -1.81 -10.57 -4.44
N ASP A 34 -0.64 -10.32 -3.84
CA ASP A 34 -0.37 -10.64 -2.45
C ASP A 34 -1.20 -9.80 -1.48
N LEU A 35 -1.27 -8.48 -1.70
CA LEU A 35 -2.05 -7.57 -0.86
C LEU A 35 -3.55 -7.82 -0.99
N ARG A 36 -4.07 -8.01 -2.21
CA ARG A 36 -5.50 -8.33 -2.43
C ARG A 36 -5.93 -9.59 -1.70
N ARG A 37 -5.07 -10.61 -1.66
CA ARG A 37 -5.33 -11.87 -0.96
C ARG A 37 -5.46 -11.64 0.55
N VAL A 38 -4.47 -10.99 1.16
CA VAL A 38 -4.42 -10.84 2.62
C VAL A 38 -5.37 -9.76 3.13
N ALA A 39 -5.68 -8.75 2.33
CA ALA A 39 -6.62 -7.69 2.69
C ALA A 39 -8.08 -8.04 2.37
N ALA A 40 -8.35 -9.15 1.67
CA ALA A 40 -9.70 -9.55 1.28
C ALA A 40 -10.73 -9.47 2.42
N PRO A 41 -10.45 -9.93 3.66
CA PRO A 41 -11.40 -9.80 4.77
C PRO A 41 -11.81 -8.35 5.06
N TRP A 42 -10.96 -7.37 4.75
CA TRP A 42 -11.20 -5.95 5.00
C TRP A 42 -11.89 -5.20 3.85
N CYS A 43 -11.92 -5.79 2.65
CA CYS A 43 -12.32 -5.07 1.43
C CYS A 43 -13.83 -4.80 1.33
N GLY A 44 -14.68 -5.43 2.15
CA GLY A 44 -16.11 -5.12 2.19
C GLY A 44 -16.77 -5.23 0.80
N ARG A 45 -17.29 -4.12 0.28
CA ARG A 45 -17.88 -4.04 -1.08
C ARG A 45 -16.85 -4.09 -2.21
N LEU A 46 -15.58 -3.85 -1.91
CA LEU A 46 -14.45 -3.99 -2.83
C LEU A 46 -13.94 -5.44 -2.89
N ALA A 47 -14.80 -6.39 -2.52
CA ALA A 47 -14.50 -7.80 -2.59
C ALA A 47 -15.62 -8.57 -3.28
N GLU A 48 -15.22 -9.61 -3.98
CA GLU A 48 -16.10 -10.60 -4.59
C GLU A 48 -15.90 -11.96 -3.91
N LEU A 49 -16.84 -12.88 -4.12
CA LEU A 49 -16.69 -14.27 -3.71
C LEU A 49 -16.29 -15.10 -4.93
N ASP A 50 -15.25 -15.92 -4.80
CA ASP A 50 -14.90 -16.90 -5.81
C ASP A 50 -15.91 -18.07 -5.85
N ALA A 51 -15.72 -18.99 -6.82
CA ALA A 51 -16.59 -20.16 -6.97
C ALA A 51 -16.59 -21.10 -5.74
N GLN A 52 -15.61 -20.97 -4.84
CA GLN A 52 -15.51 -21.71 -3.59
C GLN A 52 -16.05 -20.91 -2.39
N GLY A 53 -16.65 -19.74 -2.62
CA GLY A 53 -17.19 -18.86 -1.59
C GLY A 53 -16.10 -18.10 -0.80
N ARG A 54 -14.85 -18.07 -1.28
CA ARG A 54 -13.77 -17.33 -0.63
C ARG A 54 -13.77 -15.88 -1.11
N ARG A 55 -13.59 -14.96 -0.16
CA ARG A 55 -13.51 -13.54 -0.44
C ARG A 55 -12.20 -13.18 -1.16
N HIS A 56 -12.30 -12.37 -2.19
CA HIS A 56 -11.19 -11.85 -2.97
C HIS A 56 -11.32 -10.34 -3.14
N CYS A 57 -10.31 -9.56 -2.74
CA CYS A 57 -10.32 -8.12 -2.93
C CYS A 57 -10.09 -7.76 -4.41
N THR A 58 -10.89 -6.84 -4.96
CA THR A 58 -10.86 -6.50 -6.39
C THR A 58 -10.17 -5.18 -6.70
N VAL A 59 -9.70 -4.45 -5.68
CA VAL A 59 -9.02 -3.14 -5.83
C VAL A 59 -7.84 -3.21 -6.80
N PRO A 60 -7.91 -2.59 -8.00
CA PRO A 60 -6.80 -2.60 -8.94
C PRO A 60 -5.69 -1.64 -8.55
N PHE A 61 -4.47 -2.05 -8.89
CA PHE A 61 -3.28 -1.21 -8.84
C PHE A 61 -2.75 -0.98 -10.25
N GLU A 62 -2.67 0.30 -10.62
CA GLU A 62 -2.17 0.68 -11.94
C GLU A 62 -0.99 1.62 -11.79
N SER A 63 0.03 1.42 -12.62
CA SER A 63 1.07 2.44 -12.78
C SER A 63 0.75 3.34 -13.97
N PHE A 64 1.21 4.59 -13.89
CA PHE A 64 1.12 5.53 -15.00
C PHE A 64 2.34 6.43 -15.03
N GLY A 65 2.74 6.84 -16.25
CA GLY A 65 3.83 7.80 -16.42
C GLY A 65 3.43 9.17 -15.88
N SER A 66 4.30 9.79 -15.08
CA SER A 66 4.09 11.17 -14.61
C SER A 66 5.19 12.09 -15.14
N ALA A 67 4.94 13.40 -15.19
CA ALA A 67 5.95 14.37 -15.63
C ALA A 67 7.00 14.64 -14.52
N GLY A 68 7.61 13.60 -13.95
CA GLY A 68 8.75 13.71 -13.04
C GLY A 68 8.44 13.82 -11.54
N ALA A 69 7.23 13.47 -11.08
CA ALA A 69 6.84 13.56 -9.67
C ALA A 69 6.36 12.21 -9.12
N GLY A 70 7.13 11.62 -8.21
CA GLY A 70 6.77 10.37 -7.57
C GLY A 70 5.57 10.54 -6.62
N ASN A 71 4.51 9.76 -6.84
CA ASN A 71 3.32 9.75 -6.00
C ASN A 71 2.60 8.38 -6.04
N ALA A 72 1.76 8.14 -5.04
CA ALA A 72 0.73 7.09 -5.06
C ALA A 72 -0.56 7.68 -4.52
N PHE A 73 -1.72 7.16 -4.93
CA PHE A 73 -3.01 7.58 -4.37
C PHE A 73 -4.13 6.57 -4.64
N ALA A 74 -5.05 6.51 -3.69
CA ALA A 74 -6.33 5.82 -3.79
C ALA A 74 -7.49 6.76 -4.16
N PHE A 75 -8.30 6.37 -5.14
CA PHE A 75 -9.48 7.12 -5.58
C PHE A 75 -10.53 6.19 -6.21
N LEU A 76 -11.81 6.33 -5.82
CA LEU A 76 -12.94 5.57 -6.38
C LEU A 76 -12.69 4.05 -6.54
N GLY A 77 -12.29 3.39 -5.46
CA GLY A 77 -12.10 1.94 -5.44
C GLY A 77 -10.84 1.41 -6.13
N LYS A 78 -9.98 2.30 -6.66
CA LYS A 78 -8.69 1.95 -7.27
C LYS A 78 -7.50 2.66 -6.61
N ALA A 79 -6.32 2.07 -6.73
CA ALA A 79 -5.06 2.66 -6.29
C ALA A 79 -4.12 2.83 -7.50
N ASN A 80 -3.34 3.91 -7.49
CA ASN A 80 -2.42 4.23 -8.58
C ASN A 80 -1.05 4.57 -8.01
N ILE A 81 0.00 4.26 -8.77
CA ILE A 81 1.38 4.62 -8.47
C ILE A 81 2.05 5.22 -9.71
N THR A 82 2.80 6.31 -9.56
CA THR A 82 3.56 6.87 -10.69
C THR A 82 4.75 5.96 -11.02
N ASP A 83 5.09 5.84 -12.31
CA ASP A 83 6.28 5.08 -12.74
C ASP A 83 7.57 5.60 -12.08
N GLU A 84 7.66 6.91 -11.82
CA GLU A 84 8.79 7.53 -11.12
C GLU A 84 8.94 7.04 -9.68
N LEU A 85 7.82 6.91 -8.96
CA LEU A 85 7.84 6.36 -7.60
C LEU A 85 8.19 4.88 -7.66
N LEU A 86 7.53 4.11 -8.53
CA LEU A 86 7.78 2.67 -8.69
C LEU A 86 9.27 2.37 -8.90
N ALA A 87 9.93 3.11 -9.80
CA ALA A 87 11.35 2.93 -10.12
C ALA A 87 12.31 3.30 -8.97
N THR A 88 11.83 3.88 -7.86
CA THR A 88 12.67 4.25 -6.70
C THR A 88 12.53 3.30 -5.51
N LEU A 89 11.48 2.47 -5.50
CA LEU A 89 11.13 1.61 -4.38
C LEU A 89 11.73 0.23 -4.53
N SER A 90 12.18 -0.35 -3.42
CA SER A 90 12.34 -1.81 -3.32
C SER A 90 10.97 -2.51 -3.25
N VAL A 91 10.96 -3.84 -3.37
CA VAL A 91 9.70 -4.62 -3.27
C VAL A 91 9.02 -4.47 -1.91
N ASP A 92 9.78 -4.36 -0.82
CA ASP A 92 9.23 -4.15 0.52
C ASP A 92 8.65 -2.73 0.68
N GLU A 93 9.35 -1.72 0.13
CA GLU A 93 8.87 -0.34 0.12
C GLU A 93 7.62 -0.21 -0.79
N LEU A 94 7.58 -0.91 -1.92
CA LEU A 94 6.42 -1.00 -2.82
C LEU A 94 5.21 -1.60 -2.08
N ALA A 95 5.39 -2.71 -1.39
CA ALA A 95 4.32 -3.33 -0.59
C ALA A 95 3.80 -2.41 0.52
N ALA A 96 4.68 -1.62 1.16
CA ALA A 96 4.27 -0.63 2.15
C ALA A 96 3.44 0.51 1.53
N VAL A 97 3.86 1.07 0.39
CA VAL A 97 3.12 2.13 -0.33
C VAL A 97 1.77 1.62 -0.82
N MET A 98 1.75 0.46 -1.49
CA MET A 98 0.51 -0.12 -2.00
C MET A 98 -0.44 -0.54 -0.87
N GLY A 99 0.09 -1.11 0.22
CA GLY A 99 -0.67 -1.44 1.42
C GLY A 99 -1.29 -0.21 2.05
N HIS A 100 -0.57 0.92 2.09
CA HIS A 100 -1.08 2.20 2.58
C HIS A 100 -2.25 2.71 1.73
N GLU A 101 -2.15 2.70 0.40
CA GLU A 101 -3.26 3.10 -0.47
C GLU A 101 -4.47 2.17 -0.35
N LEU A 102 -4.23 0.86 -0.23
CA LEU A 102 -5.29 -0.11 0.03
C LEU A 102 -5.99 0.18 1.37
N ALA A 103 -5.21 0.50 2.40
CA ALA A 103 -5.74 0.86 3.71
C ALA A 103 -6.67 2.09 3.65
N HIS A 104 -6.33 3.12 2.86
CA HIS A 104 -7.24 4.25 2.63
C HIS A 104 -8.60 3.84 2.04
N LEU A 105 -8.60 2.88 1.11
CA LEU A 105 -9.82 2.39 0.46
C LEU A 105 -10.68 1.57 1.42
N VAL A 106 -10.07 0.61 2.13
CA VAL A 106 -10.81 -0.28 3.03
C VAL A 106 -11.29 0.43 4.31
N LEU A 107 -10.64 1.52 4.71
CA LEU A 107 -11.07 2.36 5.84
C LEU A 107 -12.08 3.45 5.44
N GLY A 108 -12.40 3.60 4.14
CA GLY A 108 -13.36 4.60 3.68
C GLY A 108 -12.90 6.06 3.84
N HIS A 109 -11.59 6.30 3.99
CA HIS A 109 -11.03 7.64 4.23
C HIS A 109 -11.39 8.64 3.12
N GLY A 110 -11.39 8.22 1.86
CA GLY A 110 -11.78 9.06 0.72
C GLY A 110 -13.23 9.54 0.81
N LEU A 111 -14.16 8.62 1.07
CA LEU A 111 -15.59 8.90 1.24
C LEU A 111 -15.83 9.79 2.46
N PHE A 112 -15.15 9.53 3.58
CA PHE A 112 -15.23 10.38 4.78
C PHE A 112 -14.83 11.82 4.47
N ARG A 113 -13.68 12.03 3.82
CA ARG A 113 -13.20 13.38 3.45
C ARG A 113 -14.15 14.08 2.48
N MET A 114 -14.76 13.35 1.55
CA MET A 114 -15.78 13.91 0.65
C MET A 114 -17.01 14.40 1.42
N ARG A 115 -17.59 13.55 2.30
CA ARG A 115 -18.75 13.92 3.13
C ARG A 115 -18.44 15.11 4.05
N GLN A 116 -17.25 15.13 4.67
CA GLN A 116 -16.81 16.24 5.52
C GLN A 116 -16.72 17.56 4.75
N ARG A 117 -16.17 17.56 3.53
CA ARG A 117 -16.09 18.76 2.69
C ARG A 117 -17.47 19.30 2.32
N LEU A 118 -18.42 18.42 2.05
CA LEU A 118 -19.80 18.81 1.72
C LEU A 118 -20.54 19.37 2.94
N ALA A 119 -20.39 18.74 4.09
CA ALA A 119 -20.99 19.22 5.34
C ALA A 119 -20.44 20.61 5.76
N ALA A 120 -19.20 20.94 5.36
CA ALA A 120 -18.60 22.24 5.64
C ALA A 120 -19.14 23.39 4.75
N VAL A 121 -19.94 23.08 3.72
CA VAL A 121 -20.51 24.07 2.80
C VAL A 121 -22.05 24.06 2.92
N PRO A 122 -22.64 24.93 3.75
CA PRO A 122 -24.09 25.02 3.89
C PRO A 122 -24.76 25.31 2.54
N GLY A 123 -25.77 24.52 2.16
CA GLY A 123 -26.48 24.67 0.89
C GLY A 123 -25.66 24.26 -0.34
N ALA A 124 -24.61 23.44 -0.16
CA ALA A 124 -23.87 22.89 -1.28
C ALA A 124 -24.83 22.24 -2.30
N PRO A 125 -24.66 22.52 -3.60
CA PRO A 125 -25.42 21.83 -4.64
C PRO A 125 -25.13 20.33 -4.61
N ASP A 126 -26.05 19.53 -5.15
CA ASP A 126 -25.86 18.09 -5.31
C ASP A 126 -24.48 17.80 -5.93
N ASN A 127 -23.61 17.17 -5.15
CA ASN A 127 -22.28 16.85 -5.61
C ASN A 127 -22.34 15.57 -6.45
N GLN A 128 -22.15 15.72 -7.76
CA GLN A 128 -22.15 14.62 -8.72
C GLN A 128 -21.12 13.50 -8.41
N PHE A 129 -20.07 13.78 -7.66
CA PHE A 129 -19.07 12.79 -7.26
C PHE A 129 -19.44 12.02 -6.00
N LEU A 130 -20.29 12.55 -5.11
CA LEU A 130 -20.65 11.85 -3.87
C LEU A 130 -21.28 10.47 -4.15
N PRO A 131 -22.27 10.32 -5.06
CA PRO A 131 -22.81 9.01 -5.40
C PRO A 131 -21.73 8.04 -5.94
N LEU A 132 -20.76 8.55 -6.72
CA LEU A 132 -19.65 7.73 -7.20
C LEU A 132 -18.77 7.23 -6.05
N PHE A 133 -18.43 8.10 -5.10
CA PHE A 133 -17.69 7.72 -3.90
C PHE A 133 -18.46 6.69 -3.07
N GLU A 134 -19.76 6.88 -2.86
CA GLU A 134 -20.59 5.96 -2.08
C GLU A 134 -20.71 4.59 -2.73
N GLN A 135 -20.76 4.52 -4.07
CA GLN A 135 -20.83 3.26 -4.80
C GLN A 135 -19.48 2.53 -4.90
N SER A 136 -18.35 3.24 -4.80
CA SER A 136 -17.00 2.72 -5.04
C SER A 136 -16.09 2.70 -3.81
N SER A 137 -16.59 3.06 -2.62
CA SER A 137 -15.79 3.09 -1.39
C SER A 137 -16.38 2.21 -0.31
N VAL A 138 -15.53 1.69 0.57
CA VAL A 138 -15.99 1.12 1.84
C VAL A 138 -16.54 2.24 2.72
N GLU A 139 -17.61 1.96 3.46
CA GLU A 139 -18.20 2.92 4.39
C GLU A 139 -17.23 3.20 5.56
N PRO A 140 -16.92 4.47 5.86
CA PRO A 140 -16.09 4.80 7.01
C PRO A 140 -16.80 4.44 8.30
N HIS A 141 -16.06 3.91 9.27
CA HIS A 141 -16.62 3.58 10.59
C HIS A 141 -16.86 4.85 11.43
N SER A 142 -17.69 4.74 12.48
CA SER A 142 -18.08 5.87 13.34
C SER A 142 -16.92 6.54 14.11
N GLN A 143 -15.77 5.87 14.21
CA GLN A 143 -14.57 6.38 14.87
C GLN A 143 -13.51 6.89 13.88
N THR A 144 -13.85 7.00 12.58
CA THR A 144 -12.92 7.50 11.56
C THR A 144 -12.48 8.92 11.93
N PRO A 145 -11.17 9.21 12.06
CA PRO A 145 -10.71 10.52 12.49
C PRO A 145 -11.09 11.63 11.50
N ALA A 146 -11.49 12.79 12.04
CA ALA A 146 -11.75 13.98 11.23
C ALA A 146 -10.47 14.63 10.68
N ASP A 147 -9.33 14.45 11.35
CA ASP A 147 -8.02 14.95 10.93
C ASP A 147 -7.40 14.03 9.86
N PRO A 148 -7.15 14.51 8.63
CA PRO A 148 -6.47 13.71 7.60
C PRO A 148 -5.11 13.19 8.04
N ARG A 149 -4.38 13.90 8.91
CA ARG A 149 -3.08 13.40 9.41
C ARG A 149 -3.22 12.15 10.27
N ALA A 150 -4.33 12.01 10.99
CA ALA A 150 -4.61 10.79 11.75
C ALA A 150 -5.01 9.63 10.83
N GLN A 151 -5.71 9.92 9.73
CA GLN A 151 -6.04 8.94 8.69
C GLN A 151 -4.77 8.39 7.99
N GLU A 152 -3.72 9.20 7.82
CA GLU A 152 -2.42 8.72 7.33
C GLU A 152 -1.78 7.70 8.29
N LEU A 153 -1.85 7.93 9.60
CA LEU A 153 -1.32 6.99 10.60
C LEU A 153 -2.11 5.68 10.62
N ASP A 154 -3.42 5.77 10.40
CA ASP A 154 -4.30 4.60 10.27
C ASP A 154 -3.95 3.78 9.02
N ALA A 155 -3.72 4.45 7.89
CA ALA A 155 -3.30 3.82 6.65
C ALA A 155 -1.89 3.22 6.73
N ASP A 156 -0.92 3.89 7.37
CA ASP A 156 0.40 3.34 7.65
C ASP A 156 0.32 2.07 8.51
N THR A 157 -0.54 2.09 9.51
CA THR A 157 -0.69 0.99 10.46
C THR A 157 -1.26 -0.24 9.77
N LEU A 158 -2.41 -0.09 9.12
CA LEU A 158 -3.08 -1.22 8.48
C LEU A 158 -2.32 -1.68 7.22
N GLY A 159 -1.78 -0.75 6.44
CA GLY A 159 -1.00 -1.03 5.25
C GLY A 159 0.25 -1.86 5.53
N LEU A 160 1.00 -1.54 6.59
CA LEU A 160 2.15 -2.36 7.01
C LEU A 160 1.73 -3.74 7.51
N VAL A 161 0.57 -3.88 8.16
CA VAL A 161 0.04 -5.19 8.54
C VAL A 161 -0.27 -6.03 7.30
N PHE A 162 -0.89 -5.45 6.26
CA PHE A 162 -1.10 -6.14 4.99
C PHE A 162 0.21 -6.56 4.33
N ALA A 163 1.18 -5.65 4.22
CA ALA A 163 2.49 -5.96 3.66
C ALA A 163 3.18 -7.12 4.42
N GLY A 164 3.13 -7.09 5.76
CA GLY A 164 3.70 -8.15 6.58
C GLY A 164 2.96 -9.49 6.48
N MET A 165 1.63 -9.48 6.41
CA MET A 165 0.84 -10.70 6.18
C MET A 165 1.12 -11.31 4.81
N ALA A 166 1.40 -10.49 3.81
CA ALA A 166 1.87 -10.90 2.48
C ALA A 166 3.32 -11.43 2.49
N GLY A 167 4.08 -11.16 3.54
CA GLY A 167 5.45 -11.64 3.72
C GLY A 167 6.55 -10.67 3.32
N HIS A 168 6.22 -9.41 3.10
CA HIS A 168 7.18 -8.32 2.84
C HIS A 168 7.78 -7.78 4.13
N ASP A 169 9.03 -7.33 4.10
CA ASP A 169 9.74 -6.86 5.29
C ASP A 169 9.13 -5.56 5.82
N VAL A 170 8.43 -5.65 6.97
CA VAL A 170 7.72 -4.51 7.56
C VAL A 170 8.67 -3.45 8.13
N ARG A 171 9.90 -3.83 8.50
CA ARG A 171 10.91 -2.88 9.00
C ARG A 171 11.53 -2.12 7.85
N HIS A 172 11.77 -2.79 6.74
CA HIS A 172 12.25 -2.14 5.51
C HIS A 172 11.19 -1.20 4.95
N GLY A 173 9.93 -1.64 4.85
CA GLY A 173 8.81 -0.79 4.46
C GLY A 173 8.64 0.44 5.36
N ALA A 174 8.70 0.27 6.69
CA ALA A 174 8.62 1.38 7.65
C ALA A 174 9.76 2.40 7.49
N ALA A 175 10.94 1.96 7.04
CA ALA A 175 12.09 2.83 6.84
C ALA A 175 11.96 3.77 5.63
N LEU A 176 10.97 3.57 4.75
CA LEU A 176 10.69 4.43 3.61
C LEU A 176 10.55 5.90 4.03
N TRP A 177 9.78 6.18 5.08
CA TRP A 177 9.51 7.57 5.55
C TRP A 177 10.77 8.35 5.93
N ARG A 178 11.84 7.65 6.33
CA ARG A 178 13.15 8.26 6.65
C ARG A 178 13.91 8.71 5.40
N THR A 179 13.62 8.11 4.24
CA THR A 179 14.40 8.28 3.01
C THR A 179 13.61 8.88 1.85
N ALA A 180 12.27 8.84 1.90
CA ALA A 180 11.36 9.29 0.85
C ALA A 180 11.65 10.73 0.40
N ALA A 181 11.80 11.66 1.34
CA ALA A 181 12.07 13.06 1.05
C ALA A 181 13.40 13.32 0.30
N ARG A 182 14.35 12.37 0.32
CA ARG A 182 15.63 12.48 -0.40
C ARG A 182 15.66 11.69 -1.70
N ARG A 183 14.83 10.64 -1.83
CA ARG A 183 14.87 9.69 -2.96
C ARG A 183 13.76 9.91 -3.97
N VAL A 184 12.60 10.41 -3.53
CA VAL A 184 11.42 10.55 -4.37
C VAL A 184 11.39 11.95 -4.98
N SER A 185 11.56 12.02 -6.30
CA SER A 185 11.43 13.27 -7.05
C SER A 185 10.04 13.87 -6.83
N GLY A 186 9.95 15.18 -6.62
CA GLY A 186 8.67 15.86 -6.39
C GLY A 186 8.02 15.60 -5.03
N TRP A 187 8.68 14.89 -4.10
CA TRP A 187 8.14 14.60 -2.76
C TRP A 187 7.69 15.87 -2.02
N ALA A 188 8.52 16.91 -2.03
CA ALA A 188 8.21 18.18 -1.35
C ALA A 188 7.07 18.97 -2.02
N ALA A 189 6.84 18.77 -3.32
CA ALA A 189 5.82 19.50 -4.08
C ALA A 189 4.46 18.79 -4.06
N HIS A 190 4.45 17.45 -4.10
CA HIS A 190 3.23 16.66 -4.24
C HIS A 190 3.03 15.69 -3.08
N GLY A 191 4.03 14.84 -2.79
CA GLY A 191 3.93 13.79 -1.77
C GLY A 191 3.63 14.31 -0.36
N SER A 192 4.29 15.39 0.09
CA SER A 192 4.01 15.98 1.41
C SER A 192 2.69 16.75 1.48
N ALA A 193 2.10 17.11 0.33
CA ALA A 193 0.80 17.77 0.26
C ALA A 193 -0.34 16.74 0.32
N THR A 194 -0.17 15.60 -0.36
CA THR A 194 -1.16 14.51 -0.35
C THR A 194 -1.05 13.64 0.90
N HIS A 195 0.16 13.42 1.40
CA HIS A 195 0.44 12.59 2.59
C HIS A 195 1.40 13.29 3.58
N PRO A 196 0.88 14.21 4.41
CA PRO A 196 1.70 15.04 5.30
C PRO A 196 2.34 14.27 6.48
N ASP A 197 3.35 14.89 7.10
CA ASP A 197 3.98 14.54 8.40
C ASP A 197 4.87 13.28 8.44
N THR A 198 6.07 13.39 7.87
CA THR A 198 7.03 12.27 7.78
C THR A 198 7.58 11.80 9.13
N VAL A 199 7.71 12.69 10.13
CA VAL A 199 8.29 12.34 11.44
C VAL A 199 7.34 11.49 12.26
N ARG A 200 6.06 11.92 12.39
CA ARG A 200 5.06 11.13 13.12
C ARG A 200 4.77 9.81 12.42
N ARG A 201 4.72 9.82 11.08
CA ARG A 201 4.55 8.59 10.28
C ARG A 201 5.70 7.61 10.44
N LEU A 202 6.96 8.07 10.41
CA LEU A 202 8.11 7.21 10.69
C LEU A 202 8.03 6.58 12.09
N ALA A 203 7.72 7.39 13.12
CA ALA A 203 7.58 6.88 14.48
C ALA A 203 6.46 5.83 14.59
N ASN A 204 5.30 6.10 13.98
CA ASN A 204 4.17 5.17 13.93
C ASN A 204 4.54 3.86 13.21
N ALA A 205 5.05 3.96 11.98
CA ALA A 205 5.45 2.83 11.16
C ALA A 205 6.49 1.94 11.86
N THR A 206 7.47 2.54 12.54
CA THR A 206 8.47 1.81 13.33
C THR A 206 7.81 1.04 14.49
N ALA A 207 6.92 1.69 15.23
CA ALA A 207 6.20 1.04 16.33
C ALA A 207 5.31 -0.11 15.85
N VAL A 208 4.66 0.05 14.70
CA VAL A 208 3.82 -0.98 14.06
C VAL A 208 4.66 -2.17 13.62
N ALA A 209 5.78 -1.94 12.92
CA ALA A 209 6.68 -3.01 12.50
C ALA A 209 7.21 -3.82 13.71
N ASP A 210 7.56 -3.14 14.80
CA ASP A 210 8.00 -3.79 16.02
C ASP A 210 6.89 -4.59 16.71
N ALA A 211 5.68 -4.04 16.79
CA ALA A 211 4.53 -4.75 17.35
C ALA A 211 4.15 -5.98 16.51
N PHE A 212 4.14 -5.84 15.19
CA PHE A 212 3.91 -6.91 14.22
C PHE A 212 4.90 -8.05 14.46
N CYS A 213 6.20 -7.75 14.50
CA CYS A 213 7.22 -8.78 14.66
C CYS A 213 7.25 -9.41 16.05
N ARG A 214 6.89 -8.68 17.10
CA ARG A 214 6.67 -9.27 18.44
C ARG A 214 5.49 -10.23 18.44
N ALA A 215 4.38 -9.89 17.80
CA ALA A 215 3.21 -10.76 17.70
C ALA A 215 3.52 -12.02 16.88
N ALA A 216 4.14 -11.85 15.71
CA ALA A 216 4.57 -12.96 14.85
C ALA A 216 5.52 -13.93 15.59
N ALA A 217 6.52 -13.40 16.31
CA ALA A 217 7.43 -14.21 17.12
C ALA A 217 6.72 -15.01 18.22
N ALA A 218 5.65 -14.44 18.80
CA ALA A 218 4.82 -15.11 19.80
C ALA A 218 3.74 -16.03 19.19
N SER A 219 3.74 -16.26 17.86
CA SER A 219 2.68 -16.97 17.14
C SER A 219 1.27 -16.41 17.42
N ARG A 220 1.19 -15.10 17.68
CA ARG A 220 -0.06 -14.37 17.85
C ARG A 220 -0.39 -13.62 16.56
N PRO A 221 -1.68 -13.44 16.25
CA PRO A 221 -2.07 -12.61 15.12
C PRO A 221 -1.51 -11.18 15.25
N PRO A 222 -0.86 -10.62 14.21
CA PRO A 222 -0.17 -9.34 14.28
C PRO A 222 -1.11 -8.16 13.97
N TRP A 223 -2.23 -8.12 14.68
CA TRP A 223 -3.25 -7.10 14.46
C TRP A 223 -2.79 -5.72 14.96
N PRO A 224 -3.26 -4.63 14.33
CA PRO A 224 -3.09 -3.28 14.88
C PRO A 224 -3.60 -3.22 16.32
N ALA A 225 -2.82 -2.61 17.22
CA ALA A 225 -3.28 -2.26 18.56
C ALA A 225 -4.19 -1.01 18.58
N ALA A 226 -4.50 -0.44 17.42
CA ALA A 226 -5.36 0.73 17.30
C ALA A 226 -6.82 0.31 17.41
N GLU A 227 -7.40 0.43 18.61
CA GLU A 227 -8.80 0.10 18.86
C GLU A 227 -9.78 0.82 17.94
N ARG A 228 -9.42 2.04 17.49
CA ARG A 228 -10.22 2.80 16.53
C ARG A 228 -10.36 2.13 15.16
N LEU A 229 -9.41 1.28 14.77
CA LEU A 229 -9.50 0.53 13.52
C LEU A 229 -10.40 -0.70 13.66
N LEU A 230 -10.93 -1.01 14.84
CA LEU A 230 -11.69 -2.24 15.12
C LEU A 230 -13.18 -2.25 14.74
N PRO A 231 -13.96 -1.14 14.65
CA PRO A 231 -15.43 -1.26 14.68
C PRO A 231 -16.10 -1.92 13.45
N ALA A 232 -15.36 -2.29 12.40
CA ALA A 232 -15.91 -3.02 11.25
C ALA A 232 -15.30 -4.43 11.04
N TYR A 233 -14.38 -4.90 11.90
CA TYR A 233 -13.51 -6.04 11.57
C TYR A 233 -13.52 -7.22 12.54
N GLU A 234 -14.48 -7.35 13.46
CA GLU A 234 -14.56 -8.57 14.27
C GLU A 234 -14.77 -9.83 13.39
N LEU A 235 -15.62 -9.74 12.36
CA LEU A 235 -15.77 -10.80 11.35
C LEU A 235 -14.50 -11.01 10.51
N SER A 236 -13.87 -9.92 10.10
CA SER A 236 -12.66 -9.97 9.26
C SER A 236 -11.44 -10.48 10.02
N ARG A 237 -11.37 -10.34 11.34
CA ARG A 237 -10.27 -10.86 12.16
C ARG A 237 -10.28 -12.39 12.23
N ASP A 238 -11.44 -13.01 12.32
CA ASP A 238 -11.55 -14.47 12.32
C ASP A 238 -11.26 -15.04 10.93
N GLU A 239 -11.81 -14.45 9.87
CA GLU A 239 -11.46 -14.80 8.48
C GLU A 239 -9.95 -14.59 8.22
N ALA A 240 -9.39 -13.44 8.60
CA ALA A 240 -7.97 -13.14 8.42
C ALA A 240 -7.06 -14.06 9.23
N ARG A 241 -7.49 -14.50 10.41
CA ARG A 241 -6.74 -15.46 11.22
C ARG A 241 -6.54 -16.79 10.50
N GLN A 242 -7.52 -17.20 9.69
CA GLN A 242 -7.43 -18.42 8.87
C GLN A 242 -6.44 -18.25 7.69
N GLN A 243 -6.15 -17.02 7.29
CA GLN A 243 -5.22 -16.69 6.20
C GLN A 243 -3.76 -16.50 6.66
N LEU A 244 -3.47 -16.56 7.97
CA LEU A 244 -2.12 -16.34 8.48
C LEU A 244 -1.15 -17.46 8.08
N ASP A 245 -0.17 -17.11 7.25
CA ASP A 245 0.97 -17.98 6.94
C ASP A 245 2.15 -17.66 7.85
N ARG A 246 2.49 -18.60 8.75
CA ARG A 246 3.64 -18.46 9.66
C ARG A 246 4.96 -18.23 8.91
N ALA A 247 5.11 -18.81 7.71
CA ALA A 247 6.30 -18.62 6.92
C ALA A 247 6.39 -17.20 6.35
N ALA A 248 5.27 -16.65 5.86
CA ALA A 248 5.18 -15.25 5.45
C ALA A 248 5.48 -14.31 6.62
N LEU A 249 4.86 -14.52 7.79
CA LEU A 249 5.11 -13.69 8.98
C LEU A 249 6.57 -13.72 9.43
N ALA A 250 7.27 -14.86 9.29
CA ALA A 250 8.69 -14.97 9.60
C ALA A 250 9.55 -14.19 8.59
N ARG A 251 9.26 -14.33 7.28
CA ARG A 251 9.95 -13.58 6.21
C ARG A 251 9.79 -12.07 6.40
N ALA A 252 8.58 -11.62 6.71
CA ALA A 252 8.27 -10.20 6.97
C ALA A 252 9.05 -9.58 8.13
N CYS A 253 9.66 -10.40 8.99
CA CYS A 253 10.46 -9.96 10.13
C CYS A 253 11.94 -10.29 9.99
N GLY A 254 12.41 -10.56 8.77
CA GLY A 254 13.81 -10.88 8.48
C GLY A 254 14.29 -12.20 9.09
N ARG A 255 13.38 -13.12 9.44
CA ARG A 255 13.73 -14.44 9.99
C ARG A 255 13.74 -15.49 8.89
N ALA A 256 14.85 -16.20 8.76
CA ALA A 256 14.90 -17.42 7.95
C ALA A 256 13.96 -18.47 8.52
N LEU A 257 13.27 -19.23 7.66
CA LEU A 257 12.46 -20.37 8.09
C LEU A 257 13.38 -21.40 8.78
N PRO A 258 12.95 -22.02 9.90
CA PRO A 258 13.67 -23.17 10.42
C PRO A 258 13.73 -24.22 9.31
N ARG A 259 14.95 -24.67 8.96
CA ARG A 259 15.13 -25.76 8.00
C ARG A 259 14.28 -26.94 8.48
N LYS A 260 13.40 -27.47 7.62
CA LYS A 260 12.71 -28.73 7.90
C LYS A 260 13.80 -29.76 8.22
N THR A 261 13.85 -30.23 9.46
CA THR A 261 14.60 -31.43 9.79
C THR A 261 13.94 -32.55 9.01
N ALA A 262 14.61 -33.05 7.98
CA ALA A 262 14.20 -34.29 7.33
C ALA A 262 14.28 -35.39 8.38
N SER A 263 13.11 -35.84 8.83
CA SER A 263 12.91 -37.08 9.56
C SER A 263 12.67 -38.21 8.57
#